data_AF-A0A0C2ZC02-F1
#
_entry.id   AF-A0A0C2ZC02-F1
#
_cell.length_a   1.000
_cell.length_b   1.000
_cell.length_c   1.000
_cell.angle_alpha   90.00
_cell.angle_beta   90.00
_cell.angle_gamma   90.00
#
_symmetry.space_group_name_H-M   'P 1'
#
loop_
_entity.id
_entity.type
_entity.pdbx_description
1 polymer ?
#
loop_
_entity_poly.entity_id
_entity_poly.type
_entity_poly.pdbx_seq_one_letter_code
_entity_poly.pdbx_strand_id
1 'polypeptide(L)' 'MSLADIYDALVSKRRYKRSLSFEEAEEIIEAQRETAFNPLLVDVFLELKEKFKEISLEWSDE' A
#
# COMPACT_ATOMS: atom_id res chain seq x y z
N MET A 1 -3.23 13.15 -1.71
CA MET A 1 -3.68 11.74 -1.81
C MET A 1 -3.46 11.08 -0.48
N SER A 2 -4.36 10.20 -0.03
CA SER A 2 -4.21 9.47 1.22
C SER A 2 -3.28 8.26 1.02
N LEU A 3 -2.66 7.80 2.11
CA LEU A 3 -1.81 6.60 2.10
C LEU A 3 -2.55 5.37 1.54
N ALA A 4 -3.82 5.20 1.91
CA ALA A 4 -4.66 4.08 1.45
C ALA A 4 -4.87 4.08 -0.08
N ASP A 5 -5.12 5.25 -0.68
CA ASP A 5 -5.32 5.38 -2.14
C ASP A 5 -4.04 5.03 -2.90
N ILE A 6 -2.88 5.44 -2.36
CA ILE A 6 -1.58 5.09 -2.94
C ILE A 6 -1.28 3.61 -2.76
N TYR A 7 -1.53 3.03 -1.58
CA TYR A 7 -1.33 1.60 -1.36
C TYR A 7 -2.14 0.76 -2.34
N ASP A 8 -3.45 1.03 -2.44
CA ASP A 8 -4.33 0.35 -3.39
C ASP A 8 -3.83 0.52 -4.83
N ALA A 9 -3.41 1.73 -5.21
CA ALA A 9 -2.84 2.01 -6.52
C ALA A 9 -1.55 1.22 -6.84
N LEU A 10 -0.76 0.84 -5.83
CA LEU A 10 0.48 0.09 -5.97
C LEU A 10 0.22 -1.41 -6.13
N VAL A 11 -0.72 -1.96 -5.36
CA VAL A 11 -1.00 -3.41 -5.31
C VAL A 11 -2.09 -3.85 -6.29
N SER A 12 -2.96 -2.95 -6.73
CA SER A 12 -4.03 -3.24 -7.69
C SER A 12 -3.50 -3.32 -9.13
N LYS A 13 -3.95 -4.35 -9.86
CA LYS A 13 -3.58 -4.57 -11.27
C LYS A 13 -4.24 -3.51 -12.15
N ARG A 14 -3.42 -2.68 -12.82
CA ARG A 14 -3.93 -1.68 -13.78
C ARG A 14 -3.70 -2.14 -15.21
N ARG A 15 -4.59 -1.73 -16.12
CA ARG A 15 -4.60 -2.10 -17.55
C ARG A 15 -3.24 -1.99 -18.27
N TYR A 16 -2.32 -1.16 -17.77
CA TYR A 16 -1.01 -0.90 -18.37
C TYR A 16 0.18 -1.01 -17.39
N LYS A 17 -0.04 -1.42 -16.14
CA LYS A 17 1.02 -1.52 -15.13
C LYS A 17 0.83 -2.79 -14.31
N ARG A 18 1.88 -3.61 -14.22
CA ARG A 18 1.88 -4.78 -13.34
C ARG A 18 1.70 -4.29 -11.90
N SER A 19 0.85 -4.97 -11.15
CA SER A 19 0.74 -4.79 -9.70
C SER A 19 2.11 -5.06 -9.09
N LEU A 20 2.50 -4.24 -8.12
CA LEU A 20 3.66 -4.51 -7.30
C LEU A 20 3.31 -5.58 -6.26
N SER A 21 4.33 -6.24 -5.75
CA SER A 21 4.18 -7.11 -4.58
C SER A 21 3.80 -6.26 -3.36
N PHE A 22 3.06 -6.84 -2.41
CA PHE A 22 2.73 -6.16 -1.16
C PHE A 22 3.98 -5.64 -0.43
N GLU A 23 5.05 -6.44 -0.41
CA GLU A 23 6.35 -6.06 0.17
C GLU A 23 6.96 -4.84 -0.52
N GLU A 24 6.96 -4.80 -1.86
CA GLU A 24 7.47 -3.64 -2.61
C GLU A 24 6.64 -2.38 -2.35
N ALA A 25 5.32 -2.51 -2.21
CA ALA A 25 4.46 -1.39 -1.87
C ALA A 25 4.73 -0.86 -0.45
N GLU A 26 4.97 -1.77 0.52
CA GLU A 26 5.36 -1.42 1.89
C GLU A 26 6.69 -0.67 1.93
N GLU A 27 7.71 -1.14 1.21
CA GLU A 27 9.02 -0.48 1.11
C GLU A 27 8.91 0.94 0.52
N ILE A 28 8.08 1.12 -0.52
CA ILE A 28 7.85 2.44 -1.13
C ILE A 28 7.17 3.41 -0.16
N ILE A 29 6.21 2.92 0.63
CA ILE A 29 5.50 3.74 1.61
C ILE A 29 6.43 4.11 2.77
N GLU A 30 7.23 3.16 3.25
CA GLU A 30 8.24 3.40 4.29
C GLU A 30 9.30 4.41 3.84
N ALA A 31 9.81 4.29 2.61
CA ALA A 31 10.77 5.23 2.04
C ALA A 31 10.22 6.67 1.91
N GLN A 32 8.89 6.82 1.86
CA GLN A 32 8.21 8.11 1.76
C GLN A 32 7.65 8.64 3.09
N ARG A 33 7.99 7.98 4.20
CA ARG A 33 7.49 8.26 5.56
C ARG A 33 7.68 9.70 6.04
N GLU A 34 8.77 10.35 5.66
CA GLU A 34 9.11 11.70 6.13
C GLU A 34 8.95 12.78 5.04
N THR A 35 8.58 12.37 3.82
CA THR A 35 8.55 13.26 2.65
C THR A 35 7.15 13.46 2.10
N ALA A 36 6.40 12.39 1.86
CA ALA A 36 5.07 12.45 1.26
C ALA A 36 3.95 12.02 2.23
N PHE A 37 4.28 11.25 3.26
CA PHE A 37 3.34 10.75 4.26
C PHE A 37 3.61 11.32 5.65
N ASN A 38 2.61 11.21 6.53
CA ASN A 38 2.80 11.51 7.94
C ASN A 38 3.44 10.28 8.61
N PRO A 39 4.55 10.43 9.35
CA PRO A 39 5.24 9.29 9.96
C PRO A 39 4.35 8.45 10.86
N LEU A 40 3.44 9.07 11.63
CA LEU A 40 2.49 8.37 12.49
C LEU A 40 1.53 7.48 11.68
N LEU A 41 1.11 7.94 10.50
CA LEU A 41 0.23 7.15 9.64
C LEU A 41 0.96 5.97 9.01
N VAL A 42 2.25 6.13 8.71
CA VAL A 42 3.09 5.03 8.22
C VAL A 42 3.33 4.00 9.31
N ASP A 43 3.62 4.42 10.55
CA ASP A 43 3.76 3.48 11.68
C ASP A 43 2.48 2.64 11.87
N VAL A 44 1.32 3.29 11.93
CA VAL A 44 0.03 2.59 12.08
C VAL A 44 -0.25 1.68 10.88
N PHE A 45 0.12 2.10 9.66
CA PHE A 45 0.00 1.25 8.48
C PHE A 45 0.90 0.01 8.58
N LEU A 46 2.15 0.15 9.01
CA LEU A 46 3.08 -0.97 9.19
C LEU A 46 2.60 -1.95 10.26
N GLU A 47 1.97 -1.46 11.34
CA GLU A 47 1.33 -2.32 12.34
C GLU A 47 0.12 -3.09 11.79
N LEU A 48 -0.61 -2.51 10.83
CA LEU A 48 -1.83 -3.08 10.25
C LEU A 48 -1.62 -3.73 8.88
N LYS A 49 -0.39 -3.81 8.38
CA LYS A 49 -0.08 -4.19 7.00
C LYS A 49 -0.63 -5.56 6.58
N GLU A 50 -0.63 -6.53 7.49
CA GLU A 50 -1.20 -7.86 7.24
C GLU A 50 -2.71 -7.80 7.00
N LYS A 51 -3.40 -6.92 7.74
CA LYS A 51 -4.84 -6.71 7.58
C LYS A 51 -5.15 -6.00 6.26
N PHE A 52 -4.32 -5.04 5.86
CA PHE A 52 -4.42 -4.38 4.55
C PHE A 52 -4.23 -5.39 3.41
N LYS A 53 -3.25 -6.28 3.54
CA LYS A 53 -3.01 -7.37 2.60
C LYS A 53 -4.19 -8.33 2.51
N GLU A 54 -4.75 -8.75 3.65
CA GLU A 54 -5.93 -9.63 3.70
C GLU A 54 -7.13 -8.99 2.99
N ILE A 55 -7.45 -7.73 3.29
CA ILE A 55 -8.53 -6.99 2.64
C ILE A 55 -8.26 -6.86 1.14
N SER A 56 -7.04 -6.51 0.75
CA SER A 56 -6.68 -6.39 -0.66
C SER A 56 -6.81 -7.73 -1.40
N LEU A 57 -6.54 -8.86 -0.74
CA LEU A 57 -6.71 -10.18 -1.33
C LEU A 57 -8.18 -10.61 -1.41
N GLU A 58 -8.96 -10.33 -0.36
CA GLU A 58 -10.40 -10.63 -0.34
C GLU A 58 -11.19 -9.86 -1.41
N TRP A 59 -10.76 -8.62 -1.70
CA TRP A 59 -11.44 -7.73 -2.63
C TRP A 59 -10.69 -7.58 -3.97
N SER A 60 -9.64 -8.37 -4.23
CA SER A 60 -8.97 -8.37 -5.54
C SER A 60 -9.93 -8.91 -6.60
N ASP A 61 -10.34 -8.04 -7.52
CA ASP A 61 -11.16 -8.38 -8.69
C ASP A 61 -10.37 -9.29 -9.66
N GLU A 62 -11.01 -10.37 -10.14
CA GLU A 62 -10.43 -11.44 -10.98
C GLU A 62 -9.89 -10.96 -12.34
#